data_AF-A0A439HXQ1-F1
#
_entry.id   AF-A0A439HXQ1-F1
#
_cell.length_a   1.000
_cell.length_b   1.000
_cell.length_c   1.000
_cell.angle_alpha   90.00
_cell.angle_beta   90.00
_cell.angle_gamma   90.00
#
_symmetry.space_group_name_H-M   'P 1'
#
loop_
_entity.id
_entity.type
_entity.pdbx_description
1 polymer ?
#
loop_
_entity_poly.entity_id
_entity_poly.type
_entity_poly.pdbx_seq_one_letter_code
_entity_poly.pdbx_strand_id
1 'polypeptide(L)'
;MKSGELLFDIGGHWLQGGFALVTLFDQIKGIPVPPGADNVKLKLLPLTKDRVAQFEKDFPGGVPAYDFRQHSRFYNKDAKPAVFEMQYSN
;
A
#
# COMPACT_ATOMS: atom_id res chain seq x y z
N MET A 1 11.14 7.44 17.24
CA MET A 1 11.37 5.98 17.10
C MET A 1 12.83 5.64 17.36
N LYS A 2 13.77 6.05 16.49
CA LYS A 2 15.21 5.83 16.68
C LYS A 2 15.81 6.53 17.91
N SER A 3 15.48 7.80 18.12
CA SER A 3 15.89 8.57 19.31
C SER A 3 15.22 8.09 20.60
N GLY A 4 14.17 7.25 20.51
CA GLY A 4 13.34 6.86 21.65
C GLY A 4 12.25 7.87 22.04
N GLU A 5 12.18 9.04 21.39
CA GLU A 5 11.22 10.10 21.72
C GLU A 5 9.80 9.87 21.13
N LEU A 6 9.69 8.98 20.14
CA LEU A 6 8.40 8.50 19.63
C LEU A 6 8.26 7.03 20.01
N LEU A 7 7.16 6.71 20.70
CA LEU A 7 6.89 5.37 21.22
C LEU A 7 6.25 4.42 20.19
N PHE A 8 5.51 4.98 19.23
CA PHE A 8 4.72 4.22 18.27
C PHE A 8 4.42 5.05 17.02
N ASP A 9 4.38 4.40 15.87
CA ASP A 9 3.90 4.96 14.60
C ASP A 9 3.19 3.88 13.77
N ILE A 10 2.43 4.31 12.76
CA ILE A 10 1.61 3.45 11.91
C ILE A 10 2.00 3.60 10.43
N GLY A 11 2.67 2.58 9.89
CA GLY A 11 3.11 2.53 8.50
C GLY A 11 2.01 2.06 7.53
N GLY A 12 2.10 2.54 6.28
CA GLY A 12 1.32 2.01 5.14
C GLY A 12 0.02 2.75 4.80
N HIS A 13 -0.45 3.67 5.62
CA HIS A 13 -1.70 4.41 5.36
C HIS A 13 -1.59 5.28 4.09
N TRP A 14 -0.41 5.84 3.82
CA TRP A 14 -0.12 6.64 2.63
C TRP A 14 -0.29 5.87 1.31
N LEU A 15 -0.27 4.52 1.33
CA LEU A 15 -0.51 3.68 0.15
C LEU A 15 -1.93 3.83 -0.41
N GLN A 16 -2.91 4.22 0.42
CA GLN A 16 -4.30 4.43 -0.02
C GLN A 16 -4.39 5.45 -1.16
N GLY A 17 -3.52 6.47 -1.18
CA GLY A 17 -3.44 7.43 -2.28
C GLY A 17 -3.03 6.77 -3.60
N GLY A 18 -2.03 5.86 -3.57
CA GLY A 18 -1.61 5.10 -4.74
C GLY A 18 -2.71 4.18 -5.28
N PHE A 19 -3.44 3.52 -4.37
CA PHE A 19 -4.57 2.65 -4.75
C PHE A 19 -5.70 3.46 -5.41
N ALA A 20 -6.03 4.63 -4.86
CA ALA A 20 -7.02 5.52 -5.45
C ALA A 20 -6.62 5.99 -6.86
N LEU A 21 -5.34 6.24 -7.12
CA LEU A 21 -4.85 6.64 -8.45
C LEU A 21 -5.00 5.54 -9.50
N VAL A 22 -4.76 4.27 -9.14
CA VAL A 22 -5.02 3.14 -10.06
C VAL A 22 -6.50 3.05 -10.39
N THR A 23 -7.35 3.07 -9.37
CA THR A 23 -8.80 3.00 -9.51
C THR A 23 -9.34 4.16 -10.36
N LEU A 24 -8.87 5.38 -10.12
CA LEU A 24 -9.24 6.57 -10.89
C LEU A 24 -8.78 6.46 -12.35
N PHE A 25 -7.56 5.98 -12.59
CA PHE A 25 -7.04 5.78 -13.94
C PHE A 25 -7.89 4.80 -14.74
N ASP A 26 -8.22 3.65 -14.16
CA ASP A 26 -9.10 2.66 -14.79
C ASP A 26 -10.48 3.26 -15.11
N GLN A 27 -11.04 4.05 -14.19
CA GLN A 27 -12.32 4.73 -14.40
C GLN A 27 -12.25 5.77 -15.53
N ILE A 28 -11.19 6.57 -15.61
CA ILE A 28 -10.94 7.52 -16.72
C ILE A 28 -10.82 6.77 -18.06
N LYS A 29 -10.32 5.54 -18.06
CA LYS A 29 -10.24 4.65 -19.23
C LYS A 29 -11.54 3.90 -19.52
N GLY A 30 -12.62 4.19 -18.80
CA GLY A 30 -13.94 3.60 -19.02
C GLY A 30 -14.13 2.23 -18.36
N ILE A 31 -13.23 1.82 -17.47
CA ILE A 31 -13.37 0.59 -16.68
C ILE A 31 -13.96 0.97 -15.32
N PRO A 32 -15.24 0.63 -15.05
CA PRO A 32 -15.88 1.04 -13.81
C PRO A 32 -15.26 0.34 -12.60
N VAL A 33 -15.27 1.05 -11.47
CA VAL A 33 -14.89 0.49 -10.17
C VAL A 33 -15.92 -0.56 -9.76
N PRO A 34 -15.51 -1.81 -9.50
CA PRO A 34 -16.43 -2.83 -9.01
C PRO A 34 -17.09 -2.40 -7.68
N PRO A 35 -18.38 -2.73 -7.47
CA PRO A 35 -19.02 -2.51 -6.18
C PRO A 35 -18.22 -3.14 -5.03
N GLY A 36 -17.93 -2.37 -3.98
CA GLY A 36 -17.15 -2.83 -2.82
C GLY A 36 -15.62 -2.70 -2.99
N ALA A 37 -15.13 -2.34 -4.18
CA ALA A 37 -13.73 -1.98 -4.41
C ALA A 37 -13.47 -0.47 -4.29
N ASP A 38 -14.52 0.31 -4.02
CA ASP A 38 -14.53 1.75 -3.75
C ASP A 38 -14.18 2.09 -2.29
N ASN A 39 -14.10 1.08 -1.41
CA ASN A 39 -13.71 1.23 -0.02
C ASN A 39 -12.45 0.41 0.30
N VAL A 40 -11.33 1.09 0.55
CA VAL A 40 -10.05 0.46 0.88
C VAL A 40 -9.80 0.53 2.38
N LYS A 41 -9.84 -0.62 3.05
CA LYS A 41 -9.47 -0.75 4.47
C LYS A 41 -8.16 -1.50 4.58
N LEU A 42 -7.13 -0.83 5.08
CA LEU A 42 -5.81 -1.43 5.27
C LEU A 42 -5.62 -1.87 6.71
N LYS A 43 -5.06 -3.07 6.90
CA LYS A 43 -4.36 -3.38 8.14
C LYS A 43 -3.00 -2.70 8.11
N LEU A 44 -2.84 -1.69 8.95
CA LEU A 44 -1.63 -0.88 8.95
C LEU A 44 -0.48 -1.57 9.70
N LEU A 45 0.74 -1.28 9.29
CA LEU A 45 1.94 -1.91 9.84
C LEU A 45 2.35 -1.21 11.15
N PRO A 46 2.31 -1.90 12.31
CA PRO A 46 2.73 -1.29 13.56
C PRO A 46 4.25 -1.08 13.53
N LEU A 47 4.70 0.13 13.85
CA LEU A 47 6.10 0.47 13.96
C LEU A 47 6.43 0.79 15.44
N THR A 48 7.18 -0.12 16.06
CA THR A 48 7.72 -0.01 17.43
C THR A 48 9.25 0.09 17.37
N LYS A 49 9.90 0.54 18.45
CA LYS A 49 11.35 0.82 18.46
C LYS A 49 12.19 -0.41 18.06
N ASP A 50 11.78 -1.58 18.51
CA ASP A 50 12.38 -2.89 18.20
C ASP A 50 12.18 -3.33 16.74
N ARG A 51 11.20 -2.75 16.03
CA ARG A 51 10.89 -3.08 14.63
C ARG A 51 11.53 -2.15 13.61
N VAL A 52 12.15 -1.06 14.05
CA VAL A 52 12.76 -0.06 13.15
C VAL A 52 13.82 -0.69 12.23
N ALA A 53 14.72 -1.52 12.78
CA ALA A 53 15.77 -2.15 11.97
C ALA A 53 15.19 -3.09 10.90
N GLN A 54 14.15 -3.84 11.25
CA GLN A 54 13.45 -4.73 10.31
C GLN A 54 12.70 -3.93 9.24
N PHE A 55 12.02 -2.84 9.63
CA PHE A 55 11.34 -1.95 8.71
C PHE A 55 12.28 -1.38 7.64
N GLU A 56 13.47 -0.90 8.04
CA GLU A 56 14.44 -0.33 7.11
C GLU A 56 15.05 -1.37 6.17
N LYS A 57 15.17 -2.62 6.63
CA LYS A 57 15.61 -3.75 5.82
C LYS A 57 14.55 -4.16 4.79
N ASP A 58 13.29 -4.27 5.22
CA ASP A 58 12.19 -4.75 4.38
C ASP A 58 11.69 -3.70 3.39
N PHE A 59 11.78 -2.43 3.77
CA PHE A 59 11.31 -1.29 2.98
C PHE A 59 12.44 -0.26 2.83
N PRO A 60 13.49 -0.56 2.04
CA PRO A 60 14.56 0.39 1.79
C PRO A 60 13.98 1.64 1.11
N GLY A 61 14.09 2.80 1.77
CA GLY A 61 13.45 4.05 1.32
C GLY A 61 12.00 4.23 1.78
N GLY A 62 11.46 3.32 2.60
CA GLY A 62 10.14 3.41 3.21
C GLY A 62 8.98 3.06 2.30
N VAL A 63 9.24 2.55 1.09
CA VAL A 63 8.24 2.28 0.03
C VAL A 63 8.38 0.83 -0.44
N PRO A 64 7.32 -0.01 -0.37
CA PRO A 64 7.32 -1.32 -1.01
C PRO A 64 7.37 -1.19 -2.54
N ALA A 65 7.97 -2.16 -3.22
CA ALA A 65 7.90 -2.24 -4.67
C ALA A 65 6.44 -2.35 -5.12
N TYR A 66 6.05 -1.55 -6.12
CA TYR A 66 4.68 -1.52 -6.63
C TYR A 66 4.65 -1.35 -8.15
N ASP A 67 4.01 -2.29 -8.84
CA ASP A 67 3.80 -2.21 -10.29
C ASP A 67 2.39 -1.71 -10.62
N PHE A 68 2.30 -0.43 -10.98
CA PHE A 68 1.04 0.19 -11.38
C PHE A 68 0.33 -0.55 -12.52
N ARG A 69 1.06 -1.04 -13.53
CA ARG A 69 0.47 -1.69 -14.71
C ARG A 69 -0.08 -3.06 -14.35
N GLN A 70 0.58 -3.78 -13.44
CA GLN A 70 0.08 -5.06 -12.96
C GLN A 70 -1.28 -4.94 -12.26
N HIS A 71 -1.50 -3.83 -11.55
CA HIS A 71 -2.69 -3.57 -10.73
C HIS A 71 -3.82 -2.82 -11.44
N SER A 72 -3.58 -2.28 -12.64
CA SER A 72 -4.60 -1.60 -13.44
C SER A 72 -5.30 -2.59 -14.38
N ARG A 73 -6.63 -2.60 -14.35
CA ARG A 73 -7.47 -3.43 -15.22
C ARG A 73 -7.40 -3.03 -16.69
N PHE A 74 -6.93 -1.81 -16.96
CA PHE A 74 -6.65 -1.35 -18.32
C PHE A 74 -5.48 -2.11 -18.95
N TYR A 75 -4.40 -2.35 -18.19
CA TYR A 75 -3.21 -3.06 -18.68
C TYR A 75 -3.29 -4.58 -18.45
N ASN A 76 -3.92 -5.00 -17.36
CA ASN A 76 -4.10 -6.39 -16.98
C ASN A 76 -5.58 -6.64 -16.63
N LYS A 77 -6.35 -7.23 -17.55
CA LYS A 77 -7.81 -7.41 -17.37
C LYS A 77 -8.19 -8.22 -16.12
N ASP A 78 -7.30 -9.11 -15.69
CA ASP A 78 -7.45 -9.97 -14.52
C ASP A 78 -6.81 -9.39 -13.26
N ALA A 79 -6.41 -8.11 -13.29
CA ALA A 79 -5.86 -7.42 -12.13
C ALA A 79 -6.84 -7.51 -10.95
N LYS A 80 -6.33 -8.02 -9.83
CA LYS A 80 -6.99 -7.95 -8.54
C LYS A 80 -7.04 -6.49 -8.06
N PRO A 81 -7.91 -6.15 -7.08
CA PRO A 81 -7.94 -4.82 -6.50
C PRO A 81 -6.54 -4.31 -6.20
N ALA A 82 -6.28 -3.03 -6.46
CA ALA A 82 -4.97 -2.40 -6.35
C ALA A 82 -4.35 -2.43 -4.93
N VAL A 83 -5.07 -2.98 -3.97
CA VAL A 83 -4.80 -2.93 -2.53
C VAL A 83 -3.89 -4.09 -2.11
N PHE A 84 -2.88 -3.76 -1.32
CA PHE A 84 -2.08 -4.76 -0.58
C PHE A 84 -1.76 -4.24 0.83
N GLU A 85 -1.39 -5.16 1.72
CA GLU A 85 -0.95 -4.84 3.07
C GLU A 85 0.57 -4.96 3.17
N MET A 86 1.22 -4.02 3.86
CA MET A 86 2.63 -4.16 4.22
C MET A 86 2.78 -5.21 5.31
N GLN A 87 3.79 -6.07 5.18
CA GLN A 87 4.11 -7.10 6.17
C GLN A 87 5.62 -7.16 6.37
N TYR A 88 6.06 -7.36 7.62
CA TYR A 88 7.47 -7.64 7.90
C TYR A 88 7.87 -8.98 7.31
N SER A 89 9.12 -9.10 6.84
CA SER A 89 9.67 -10.39 6.41
C SER A 89 9.76 -11.34 7.62
N ASN A 90 9.58 -12.64 7.38
CA ASN A 90 9.84 -13.69 8.38
C ASN A 90 11.34 -13.83 8.70
#